data_AF-A0A7C6JYS1-F1
#
_entry.id   AF-A0A7C6JYS1-F1
#
_cell.length_a   1.000
_cell.length_b   1.000
_cell.length_c   1.000
_cell.angle_alpha   90.00
_cell.angle_beta   90.00
_cell.angle_gamma   90.00
#
_symmetry.space_group_name_H-M   'P 1'
#
loop_
_entity.id
_entity.type
_entity.pdbx_description
1 polymer ?
#
loop_
_entity_poly.entity_id
_entity_poly.type
_entity_poly.pdbx_seq_one_letter_code
_entity_poly.pdbx_strand_id
1 'polypeptide(L)'
;MYGAWRDGYTEWFGTEIKSYRHPQGWQGILRYADKGDAYAVFHVFDGSPGYECSIGLPEDSNYKVDEIYSDRMEEVTLAGNRLSYKPRENWKAVAVYLKKQ
;
A
#
# COMPACT_ATOMS: atom_id res chain seq x y z
N MET A 1 0.30 11.74 -15.24
CA MET A 1 1.21 11.41 -14.12
C MET A 1 2.08 12.62 -13.70
N TYR A 2 1.51 13.80 -13.39
CA TYR A 2 2.29 15.01 -13.02
C TYR A 2 1.78 15.77 -11.77
N GLY A 3 0.83 15.21 -11.01
CA GLY A 3 0.20 15.91 -9.87
C GLY A 3 0.61 15.45 -8.46
N ALA A 4 1.08 14.22 -8.30
CA ALA A 4 1.28 13.62 -6.97
C ALA A 4 2.57 14.04 -6.24
N TRP A 5 3.46 14.80 -6.88
CA TRP A 5 4.83 14.99 -6.38
C TRP A 5 5.06 16.29 -5.62
N ARG A 6 4.35 17.39 -5.91
CA ARG A 6 4.60 18.69 -5.24
C ARG A 6 3.68 18.98 -4.05
N ASP A 7 2.40 18.60 -4.14
CA ASP A 7 1.36 18.91 -3.15
C ASP A 7 0.69 17.63 -2.58
N GLY A 8 1.41 16.50 -2.61
CA GLY A 8 0.90 15.20 -2.16
C GLY A 8 1.29 14.87 -0.72
N TYR A 9 0.38 14.23 0.00
CA TYR A 9 0.58 13.70 1.35
C TYR A 9 1.21 12.31 1.29
N THR A 10 2.03 11.97 2.28
CA THR A 10 2.61 10.62 2.42
C THR A 10 2.33 10.11 3.82
N GLU A 11 1.70 8.95 3.90
CA GLU A 11 1.39 8.25 5.14
C GLU A 11 2.10 6.89 5.16
N TRP A 12 2.57 6.51 6.34
CA TRP A 12 3.32 5.27 6.55
C TRP A 12 2.51 4.32 7.41
N PHE A 13 2.50 3.05 7.02
CA PHE A 13 1.77 1.98 7.68
C PHE A 13 2.71 0.80 7.94
N GLY A 14 2.26 -0.13 8.77
CA GLY A 14 2.96 -1.38 9.00
C GLY A 14 3.47 -1.56 10.42
N THR A 15 4.31 -2.58 10.57
CA THR A 15 4.87 -2.95 11.86
C THR A 15 6.03 -2.03 12.24
N GLU A 16 6.24 -1.85 13.54
CA GLU A 16 7.44 -1.16 14.04
C GLU A 16 8.71 -1.92 13.60
N ILE A 17 9.59 -1.25 12.86
CA ILE A 17 10.86 -1.82 12.40
C ILE A 17 11.86 -1.78 13.55
N LYS A 18 12.12 -2.94 14.15
CA LYS A 18 13.09 -3.09 15.27
C LYS A 18 14.54 -3.23 14.80
N SER A 19 14.76 -3.63 13.55
CA SER A 19 16.09 -3.85 12.99
C SER A 19 16.09 -3.60 11.49
N TYR A 20 17.02 -2.75 11.01
CA TYR A 20 17.23 -2.52 9.59
C TYR A 20 18.02 -3.63 8.89
N ARG A 21 18.81 -4.42 9.63
CA ARG A 21 19.60 -5.52 9.05
C ARG A 21 18.82 -6.82 8.91
N HIS A 22 17.80 -6.98 9.75
CA HIS A 22 16.91 -8.14 9.76
C HIS A 22 15.46 -7.65 9.95
N PRO A 23 14.89 -6.94 8.96
CA PRO A 23 13.55 -6.41 9.07
C PRO A 23 12.53 -7.56 9.13
N GLN A 24 11.54 -7.40 10.00
CA GLN A 24 10.44 -8.34 10.18
C GLN A 24 9.11 -7.62 10.03
N GLY A 25 8.08 -8.36 9.63
CA GLY A 25 6.73 -7.82 9.44
C GLY A 25 6.57 -7.18 8.06
N TRP A 26 6.00 -5.97 8.01
CA TRP A 26 5.74 -5.27 6.75
C TRP A 26 5.73 -3.75 6.92
N GLN A 27 5.87 -3.05 5.80
CA GLN A 27 5.79 -1.60 5.69
C GLN A 27 4.85 -1.22 4.55
N GLY A 28 4.00 -0.24 4.81
CA GLY A 28 3.07 0.36 3.87
C GLY A 28 3.40 1.82 3.62
N ILE A 29 3.20 2.28 2.39
CA ILE A 29 3.30 3.70 2.04
C ILE A 29 2.07 4.04 1.25
N LEU A 30 1.34 5.08 1.65
CA LEU A 30 0.29 5.69 0.85
C LEU A 30 0.74 7.09 0.45
N ARG A 31 0.66 7.40 -0.84
CA ARG A 31 0.84 8.75 -1.36
C ARG A 31 -0.39 9.18 -2.13
N TYR A 32 -0.93 10.34 -1.80
CA TYR A 32 -2.15 10.86 -2.44
C TYR A 32 -2.13 12.39 -2.51
N ALA A 33 -3.00 12.98 -3.33
CA ALA A 33 -3.27 14.42 -3.35
C ALA A 33 -4.78 14.64 -3.29
N ASP A 34 -5.24 15.77 -2.74
CA ASP A 34 -6.67 16.03 -2.48
C ASP A 34 -7.57 15.79 -3.71
N LYS A 35 -7.11 16.25 -4.89
CA LYS A 35 -7.82 16.15 -6.17
C LYS A 35 -7.15 15.21 -7.16
N GLY A 36 -6.27 14.32 -6.70
CA GLY A 36 -5.45 13.46 -7.55
C GLY A 36 -5.66 11.97 -7.29
N ASP A 37 -5.05 11.17 -8.16
CA ASP A 37 -4.89 9.74 -7.94
C ASP A 37 -3.96 9.47 -6.74
N ALA A 38 -4.03 8.25 -6.24
CA ALA A 38 -3.20 7.78 -5.15
C ALA A 38 -2.36 6.58 -5.56
N TYR A 39 -1.31 6.34 -4.80
CA TYR A 39 -0.40 5.22 -4.96
C TYR A 39 -0.12 4.61 -3.60
N ALA A 40 -0.28 3.30 -3.49
CA ALA A 40 0.02 2.56 -2.28
C ALA A 40 1.10 1.50 -2.56
N VAL A 41 1.98 1.27 -1.60
CA VAL A 41 2.99 0.20 -1.64
C VAL A 41 2.86 -0.62 -0.37
N PHE A 42 2.87 -1.93 -0.52
CA PHE A 42 3.08 -2.89 0.54
C PHE A 42 4.44 -3.55 0.33
N HIS A 43 5.28 -3.57 1.36
CA HIS A 43 6.54 -4.29 1.38
C HIS A 43 6.55 -5.21 2.59
N VAL A 44 6.55 -6.51 2.33
CA VAL A 44 6.53 -7.57 3.34
C VAL A 44 7.95 -8.10 3.48
N PHE A 45 8.45 -8.10 4.70
CA PHE A 45 9.78 -8.59 5.05
C PHE A 45 9.69 -10.03 5.55
N ASP A 46 10.58 -10.40 6.46
CA ASP A 46 10.61 -11.73 7.04
C ASP A 46 9.62 -11.91 8.21
N GLY A 47 9.34 -13.17 8.54
CA GLY A 47 8.74 -13.54 9.82
C GLY A 47 7.22 -13.42 9.96
N SER A 48 6.43 -13.14 8.91
CA SER A 48 4.95 -13.13 9.01
C SER A 48 4.18 -13.27 7.69
N PRO A 49 4.32 -14.37 6.92
CA PRO A 49 3.39 -14.67 5.84
C PRO A 49 2.01 -15.04 6.42
N GLY A 50 0.93 -14.50 5.87
CA GLY A 50 -0.45 -14.83 6.25
C GLY A 50 -1.22 -13.80 7.09
N TYR A 51 -0.59 -12.70 7.52
CA TYR A 51 -1.30 -11.56 8.13
C TYR A 51 -1.86 -10.62 7.06
N GLU A 52 -2.98 -9.97 7.35
CA GLU A 52 -3.55 -8.92 6.47
C GLU A 52 -2.75 -7.63 6.65
N CYS A 53 -2.08 -7.17 5.60
CA CYS A 53 -1.52 -5.83 5.50
C CYS A 53 -2.66 -4.89 5.11
N SER A 54 -2.86 -3.79 5.84
CA SER A 54 -3.93 -2.84 5.56
C SER A 54 -3.47 -1.39 5.57
N ILE A 55 -3.90 -0.64 4.56
CA ILE A 55 -3.66 0.80 4.41
C ILE A 55 -5.02 1.48 4.45
N GLY A 56 -5.20 2.42 5.37
CA GLY A 56 -6.37 3.31 5.39
C GLY A 56 -6.19 4.41 4.35
N LEU A 57 -7.21 4.61 3.51
CA LEU A 57 -7.34 5.75 2.63
C LEU A 57 -8.05 6.88 3.39
N PRO A 58 -7.80 8.16 3.02
CA PRO A 58 -8.47 9.30 3.63
C PRO A 58 -10.00 9.15 3.65
N GLU A 59 -10.66 9.71 4.66
CA GLU A 59 -12.13 9.73 4.70
C GLU A 59 -12.69 10.45 3.46
N ASP A 60 -13.87 10.02 3.01
CA ASP A 60 -14.55 10.51 1.79
C ASP A 60 -13.74 10.38 0.47
N SER A 61 -12.70 9.54 0.47
CA SER A 61 -11.90 9.33 -0.72
C SER A 61 -12.53 8.30 -1.68
N ASN A 62 -13.12 8.81 -2.77
CA ASN A 62 -13.72 8.02 -3.83
C ASN A 62 -12.65 7.43 -4.76
N TYR A 63 -11.95 6.39 -4.31
CA TYR A 63 -10.93 5.69 -5.10
C TYR A 63 -11.42 4.34 -5.61
N LYS A 64 -10.84 3.89 -6.72
CA LYS A 64 -10.87 2.48 -7.14
C LYS A 64 -9.46 1.97 -7.39
N VAL A 65 -9.25 0.68 -7.22
CA VAL A 65 -8.04 0.00 -7.71
C VAL A 65 -8.09 0.01 -9.24
N ASP A 66 -7.07 0.60 -9.86
CA ASP A 66 -6.94 0.70 -11.31
C ASP A 66 -5.89 -0.28 -11.82
N GLU A 67 -4.71 -0.31 -11.19
CA GLU A 67 -3.62 -1.23 -11.54
C GLU A 67 -2.90 -1.76 -10.30
N ILE A 68 -2.39 -3.00 -10.39
CA ILE A 68 -1.58 -3.67 -9.37
C ILE A 68 -0.28 -4.12 -10.03
N TYR A 69 0.86 -3.75 -9.45
CA TYR A 69 2.19 -4.12 -9.92
C TYR A 69 2.91 -4.94 -8.85
N SER A 70 3.40 -6.11 -9.25
CA SER A 70 4.24 -6.97 -8.42
C SER A 70 5.08 -7.89 -9.33
N ASP A 71 6.00 -8.66 -8.75
CA ASP A 71 6.80 -9.64 -9.48
C ASP A 71 5.96 -10.82 -9.99
N ARG A 72 4.82 -11.07 -9.34
CA ARG A 72 3.82 -12.08 -9.71
C ARG A 72 2.42 -11.48 -9.64
N MET A 73 1.42 -12.23 -10.11
CA MET A 73 0.03 -11.82 -9.97
C MET A 73 -0.38 -11.90 -8.49
N GLU A 74 -0.75 -10.75 -7.94
CA GLU A 74 -1.19 -10.58 -6.55
C GLU A 74 -2.58 -9.94 -6.53
N GLU A 75 -3.31 -10.16 -5.45
CA GLU A 75 -4.66 -9.64 -5.27
C GLU A 75 -4.68 -8.64 -4.12
N VAL A 76 -5.21 -7.46 -4.38
CA VAL A 76 -5.44 -6.40 -3.39
C VAL A 76 -6.89 -5.99 -3.46
N THR A 77 -7.54 -5.92 -2.31
CA THR A 77 -8.95 -5.56 -2.21
C THR A 77 -9.12 -4.16 -1.62
N LEU A 78 -10.08 -3.40 -2.14
CA LEU A 78 -10.49 -2.12 -1.58
C LEU A 78 -11.93 -2.26 -1.06
N ALA A 79 -12.10 -2.16 0.26
CA ALA A 79 -13.40 -2.20 0.91
C ALA A 79 -13.62 -0.90 1.69
N GLY A 80 -14.59 -0.08 1.24
CA GLY A 80 -14.77 1.27 1.76
C GLY A 80 -13.51 2.10 1.52
N ASN A 81 -12.91 2.59 2.61
CA ASN A 81 -11.64 3.32 2.58
C ASN A 81 -10.44 2.46 2.99
N ARG A 82 -10.53 1.13 3.00
CA ARG A 82 -9.42 0.26 3.43
C ARG A 82 -8.91 -0.60 2.29
N LEU A 83 -7.63 -0.44 1.97
CA LEU A 83 -6.90 -1.27 1.03
C LEU A 83 -6.23 -2.42 1.78
N SER A 84 -6.54 -3.66 1.41
CA SER A 84 -6.08 -4.88 2.09
C SER A 84 -5.27 -5.77 1.14
N TYR A 85 -4.13 -6.25 1.62
CA TYR A 85 -3.26 -7.20 0.93
C TYR A 85 -2.91 -8.37 1.85
N LYS A 86 -2.96 -9.60 1.34
CA LYS A 86 -2.56 -10.81 2.09
C LYS A 86 -1.39 -11.50 1.40
N PRO A 87 -0.13 -11.27 1.83
CA PRO A 87 1.03 -11.92 1.24
C PRO A 87 1.03 -13.43 1.47
N ARG A 88 1.47 -14.16 0.45
CA ARG A 88 1.65 -15.63 0.47
C ARG A 88 3.08 -16.04 0.78
N GLU A 89 4.04 -15.14 0.58
CA GLU A 89 5.48 -15.37 0.73
C GLU A 89 6.12 -14.16 1.44
N ASN A 90 7.28 -14.38 2.07
CA ASN A 90 8.10 -13.29 2.61
C ASN A 90 8.83 -12.56 1.47
N TRP A 91 9.36 -11.37 1.78
CA TRP A 91 10.15 -10.55 0.83
C TRP A 91 9.36 -10.21 -0.44
N LYS A 92 8.11 -9.81 -0.24
CA LYS A 92 7.17 -9.45 -1.31
C LYS A 92 6.89 -7.97 -1.33
N ALA A 93 6.73 -7.43 -2.54
CA ALA A 93 6.34 -6.05 -2.75
C ALA A 93 5.17 -5.98 -3.72
N VAL A 94 4.15 -5.20 -3.36
CA VAL A 94 2.98 -4.93 -4.19
C VAL A 94 2.75 -3.43 -4.21
N ALA A 95 2.67 -2.88 -5.41
CA ALA A 95 2.36 -1.50 -5.68
C ALA A 95 0.95 -1.41 -6.29
N VAL A 96 0.17 -0.44 -5.86
CA VAL A 96 -1.25 -0.31 -6.24
C VAL A 96 -1.48 1.12 -6.68
N TYR A 97 -1.96 1.28 -7.90
CA TYR A 97 -2.42 2.56 -8.43
C TYR A 97 -3.93 2.68 -8.18
N LEU A 98 -4.30 3.78 -7.53
CA LEU A 98 -5.67 4.09 -7.14
C LEU A 98 -6.15 5.31 -7.92
N LYS A 99 -7.20 5.13 -8.70
CA LYS A 99 -7.75 6.21 -9.53
C LYS A 99 -8.91 6.90 -8.82
N LYS A 100 -8.84 8.23 -8.70
CA LYS A 100 -9.94 9.02 -8.15
C LYS A 100 -11.14 8.93 -9.10
N GLN A 101 -12.33 8.68 -8.56
CA GLN A 101 -13.59 8.62 -9.31
C GLN A 101 -14.34 9.95 -9.22
#